data_AF-A0A7J3KHW6-F1
#
_entry.id   AF-A0A7J3KHW6-F1
#
_cell.length_a   1.000
_cell.length_b   1.000
_cell.length_c   1.000
_cell.angle_alpha   90.00
_cell.angle_beta   90.00
_cell.angle_gamma   90.00
#
_symmetry.space_group_name_H-M   'P 1'
#
loop_
_entity.id
_entity.type
_entity.pdbx_description
1 polymer ?
#
loop_
_entity_poly.entity_id
_entity_poly.type
_entity_poly.pdbx_seq_one_letter_code
_entity_poly.pdbx_strand_id
1 'polypeptide(L)'
;MGQESSSCVLEEWQAREFLMRLNEALSIRKIAQRLGVNMSTIHRWLGGGRIPPECLTRICEVFPEEELLPVLRADQLLQRYGVISRAGRVNKPLVLALLNAMLRNDVLKEEVLNYILKNYKAELTERLGEAIPRIELK
;
A
#
# COMPACT_ATOMS: atom_id res chain seq x y z
N MET A 1 24.17 1.79 9.78
CA MET A 1 23.08 2.29 10.65
C MET A 1 22.51 3.52 9.97
N GLY A 2 21.19 3.51 9.74
CA GLY A 2 20.47 4.50 8.95
C GLY A 2 19.56 3.80 7.93
N GLN A 3 18.59 3.02 8.42
CA GLN A 3 17.42 2.73 7.58
C GLN A 3 16.73 4.08 7.39
N GLU A 4 16.81 4.64 6.19
CA GLU A 4 15.93 5.74 5.80
C GLU A 4 14.51 5.18 5.88
N SER A 5 13.84 5.52 6.98
CA SER A 5 12.46 5.19 7.25
C SER A 5 11.66 5.51 5.99
N SER A 6 11.04 4.49 5.38
CA SER A 6 10.10 4.74 4.32
C SER A 6 9.06 5.69 4.90
N SER A 7 9.05 6.93 4.43
CA SER A 7 8.13 7.93 4.92
C SER A 7 6.78 7.59 4.30
N CYS A 8 6.09 6.63 4.89
CA CYS A 8 4.71 6.39 4.57
C CYS A 8 3.94 7.65 4.97
N VAL A 9 3.36 8.30 3.95
CA VAL A 9 2.54 9.48 4.10
C VAL A 9 1.11 9.05 3.88
N LEU A 10 0.31 9.12 4.94
CA LEU A 10 -1.12 8.91 4.87
C LEU A 10 -1.81 10.26 5.01
N GLU A 11 -2.68 10.58 4.06
CA GLU A 11 -3.70 11.59 4.25
C GLU A 11 -4.70 11.12 5.32
N GLU A 12 -5.35 12.06 6.01
CA GLU A 12 -6.25 11.76 7.12
C GLU A 12 -7.36 10.76 6.72
N TRP A 13 -7.90 10.89 5.51
CA TRP A 13 -8.93 9.97 5.03
C TRP A 13 -8.37 8.56 4.76
N GLN A 14 -7.11 8.43 4.34
CA GLN A 14 -6.47 7.12 4.13
C GLN A 14 -6.25 6.43 5.47
N ALA A 15 -5.76 7.18 6.47
CA ALA A 15 -5.62 6.68 7.82
C ALA A 15 -6.97 6.27 8.42
N ARG A 16 -8.03 7.06 8.21
CA ARG A 16 -9.37 6.71 8.68
C ARG A 16 -9.91 5.45 8.01
N GLU A 17 -9.80 5.36 6.68
CA GLU A 17 -10.24 4.17 5.93
C GLU A 17 -9.47 2.93 6.40
N PHE A 18 -8.16 3.06 6.62
CA PHE A 18 -7.34 2.00 7.18
C PHE A 18 -7.82 1.58 8.57
N LEU A 19 -8.02 2.53 9.50
CA LEU A 19 -8.50 2.24 10.87
C LEU A 19 -9.89 1.61 10.89
N MET A 20 -10.80 2.07 10.02
CA MET A 20 -12.15 1.50 9.90
C MET A 20 -12.11 0.03 9.54
N ARG A 21 -11.29 -0.32 8.55
CA ARG A 21 -11.19 -1.70 8.06
C ARG A 21 -10.34 -2.57 8.96
N LEU A 22 -9.30 -2.01 9.58
CA LEU A 22 -8.54 -2.71 10.60
C LEU A 22 -9.45 -3.08 11.78
N ASN A 23 -10.45 -2.26 12.11
CA ASN A 23 -11.44 -2.58 13.13
C ASN A 23 -12.37 -3.76 12.77
N GLU A 24 -12.50 -4.10 11.48
CA GLU A 24 -13.21 -5.30 11.05
C GLU A 24 -12.39 -6.57 11.33
N ALA A 25 -11.05 -6.46 11.32
CA ALA A 25 -10.13 -7.58 11.53
C ALA A 25 -9.55 -7.68 12.96
N LEU A 26 -9.42 -6.55 13.66
CA LEU A 26 -8.84 -6.42 15.00
C LEU A 26 -9.78 -5.58 15.88
N SER A 27 -9.85 -5.89 17.17
CA SER A 27 -10.63 -5.05 18.09
C SER A 27 -10.00 -3.67 18.29
N ILE A 28 -10.83 -2.65 18.53
CA ILE A 28 -10.41 -1.28 18.90
C ILE A 28 -9.36 -1.28 20.02
N ARG A 29 -9.49 -2.19 20.99
CA ARG A 29 -8.52 -2.34 22.09
C ARG A 29 -7.12 -2.69 21.57
N LYS A 30 -7.01 -3.64 20.63
CA LYS A 30 -5.73 -4.03 20.04
C LYS A 30 -5.14 -2.90 19.20
N ILE A 31 -5.98 -2.19 18.43
CA ILE A 31 -5.56 -1.04 17.63
C ILE A 31 -5.01 0.07 18.53
N ALA A 32 -5.75 0.43 19.59
CA ALA A 32 -5.36 1.43 20.57
C ALA A 32 -4.04 1.07 21.27
N GLN A 33 -3.89 -0.21 21.67
CA GLN A 33 -2.67 -0.72 22.30
C GLN A 33 -1.46 -0.58 21.36
N ARG A 34 -1.60 -1.01 20.10
CA ARG A 34 -0.53 -0.91 19.10
C ARG A 34 -0.12 0.53 18.84
N LEU A 35 -1.10 1.42 18.68
CA LEU A 35 -0.86 2.85 18.45
C LEU A 35 -0.42 3.62 19.69
N GLY A 36 -0.47 3.01 20.88
CA GLY A 36 -0.13 3.69 22.14
C GLY A 36 -1.09 4.83 22.50
N VAL A 37 -2.37 4.70 22.14
CA VAL A 37 -3.41 5.71 22.40
C VAL A 37 -4.58 5.10 23.18
N ASN A 38 -5.45 5.95 23.73
CA ASN A 38 -6.66 5.49 24.40
C ASN A 38 -7.73 5.00 23.40
N MET A 39 -8.54 4.01 23.78
CA MET A 39 -9.65 3.52 22.92
C MET A 39 -10.62 4.63 22.50
N SER A 40 -10.89 5.58 23.40
CA SER A 40 -11.72 6.77 23.12
C SER A 40 -11.15 7.63 21.99
N THR A 41 -9.83 7.66 21.83
CA THR A 41 -9.15 8.38 20.74
C THR A 41 -9.44 7.72 19.41
N ILE A 42 -9.38 6.38 19.34
CA ILE A 42 -9.72 5.62 18.14
C ILE A 42 -11.20 5.82 17.78
N HIS A 43 -12.11 5.68 18.74
CA HIS A 43 -13.54 5.94 18.50
C HIS A 43 -13.80 7.36 17.95
N ARG A 44 -13.10 8.36 18.50
CA ARG A 44 -13.20 9.74 18.03
C ARG A 44 -12.75 9.88 16.57
N TRP A 45 -11.63 9.26 16.20
CA TRP A 45 -11.12 9.30 14.82
C TRP A 45 -12.06 8.61 13.84
N LEU A 46 -12.58 7.44 14.20
CA LEU A 46 -13.57 6.70 13.40
C LEU A 46 -14.89 7.48 13.27
N GLY A 47 -15.28 8.20 14.31
CA GLY A 47 -16.48 9.05 14.35
C GLY A 47 -16.35 10.39 13.62
N GLY A 48 -15.27 10.63 12.88
CA GLY A 48 -15.11 11.86 12.10
C GLY A 48 -14.13 12.89 12.68
N GLY A 49 -13.59 12.63 13.86
CA GLY A 49 -12.62 13.53 14.50
C GLY A 49 -11.28 13.56 13.79
N ARG A 50 -10.61 14.72 13.88
CA ARG A 50 -9.28 14.97 13.29
C ARG A 50 -8.25 13.97 13.81
N ILE A 51 -7.41 13.46 12.90
CA ILE A 51 -6.26 12.61 13.24
C ILE A 51 -5.01 13.51 13.27
N PRO A 52 -4.30 13.63 14.40
CA PRO A 52 -3.09 14.43 14.46
C PRO A 52 -2.00 13.91 13.51
N PRO A 53 -1.19 14.77 12.87
CA PRO A 53 -0.13 14.34 11.94
C PRO A 53 0.83 13.30 12.52
N GLU A 54 1.22 13.44 13.78
CA GLU A 54 2.07 12.49 14.50
C GLU A 54 1.45 11.09 14.60
N CYS A 55 0.12 11.01 14.63
CA CYS A 55 -0.60 9.74 14.63
C CYS A 55 -0.67 9.12 13.24
N LEU A 56 -0.67 9.93 12.17
CA LEU A 56 -0.62 9.44 10.78
C LEU A 56 0.70 8.72 10.52
N THR A 57 1.82 9.33 10.92
CA THR A 57 3.15 8.71 10.85
C THR A 57 3.20 7.43 11.68
N ARG A 58 2.68 7.46 12.90
CA ARG A 58 2.70 6.31 13.80
C ARG A 58 1.89 5.12 13.30
N ILE A 59 0.82 5.34 12.54
CA ILE A 59 0.10 4.25 11.86
C ILE A 59 1.04 3.48 10.94
N CYS A 60 1.84 4.18 10.14
CA CYS A 60 2.79 3.56 9.24
C CYS A 60 3.95 2.85 9.96
N GLU A 61 4.40 3.37 11.09
CA GLU A 61 5.48 2.76 11.87
C GLU A 61 5.07 1.46 12.57
N VAL A 62 3.81 1.41 13.01
CA VAL A 62 3.31 0.32 13.85
C VAL A 62 2.70 -0.81 13.04
N PHE A 63 2.12 -0.49 11.88
CA PHE A 63 1.48 -1.47 11.00
C PHE A 63 2.37 -1.70 9.78
N PRO A 64 2.92 -2.93 9.61
CA PRO A 64 3.77 -3.23 8.47
C PRO A 64 2.95 -3.23 7.17
N GLU A 65 3.63 -3.08 6.05
CA GLU A 65 3.01 -3.00 4.73
C GLU A 65 2.10 -4.21 4.44
N GLU A 66 2.47 -5.41 4.89
CA GLU A 66 1.68 -6.62 4.73
C GLU A 66 0.33 -6.59 5.48
N GLU A 67 0.22 -5.77 6.53
CA GLU A 67 -1.06 -5.53 7.20
C GLU A 67 -1.80 -4.33 6.60
N LEU A 68 -1.08 -3.34 6.06
CA LEU A 68 -1.67 -2.17 5.41
C LEU A 68 -2.32 -2.50 4.07
N LEU A 69 -1.62 -3.24 3.20
CA LEU A 69 -2.05 -3.47 1.81
C LEU A 69 -3.35 -4.28 1.68
N PRO A 70 -3.57 -5.39 2.42
CA PRO A 70 -4.82 -6.15 2.29
C PRO A 70 -6.05 -5.36 2.80
N VAL A 71 -5.82 -4.52 3.81
CA VAL A 71 -6.85 -3.63 4.35
C VAL A 71 -7.24 -2.58 3.31
N LEU A 72 -6.33 -2.18 2.44
CA LEU A 72 -6.59 -1.30 1.31
C LEU A 72 -7.20 -2.07 0.11
N ARG A 73 -8.48 -2.50 0.22
CA ARG A 73 -9.36 -3.00 -0.89
C ARG A 73 -8.97 -2.41 -2.25
N ALA A 74 -8.22 -3.21 -3.01
CA ALA A 74 -7.56 -2.75 -4.22
C ALA A 74 -8.56 -2.25 -5.26
N ASP A 75 -9.69 -2.93 -5.41
CA ASP A 75 -10.77 -2.56 -6.34
C ASP A 75 -11.31 -1.14 -6.09
N GLN A 76 -11.51 -0.77 -4.83
CA GLN A 76 -12.03 0.55 -4.47
C GLN A 76 -10.99 1.65 -4.66
N LEU A 77 -9.73 1.38 -4.35
CA LEU A 77 -8.64 2.31 -4.65
C LEU A 77 -8.49 2.51 -6.15
N LEU A 78 -8.50 1.42 -6.91
CA LEU A 78 -8.43 1.47 -8.37
C LEU A 78 -9.61 2.27 -8.95
N GLN A 79 -10.81 2.13 -8.41
CA GLN A 79 -11.96 2.94 -8.82
C GLN A 79 -11.80 4.41 -8.44
N ARG A 80 -11.41 4.70 -7.19
CA ARG A 80 -11.27 6.05 -6.66
C ARG A 80 -10.25 6.87 -7.43
N TYR A 81 -9.11 6.27 -7.79
CA TYR A 81 -8.07 6.93 -8.56
C TYR A 81 -8.29 6.87 -10.07
N GLY A 82 -9.46 6.38 -10.53
CA GLY A 82 -9.80 6.34 -11.94
C GLY A 82 -8.98 5.34 -12.77
N VAL A 83 -8.32 4.40 -12.11
CA VAL A 83 -7.65 3.26 -12.76
C VAL A 83 -8.68 2.30 -13.34
N ILE A 84 -9.80 2.09 -12.64
CA ILE A 84 -10.93 1.28 -13.10
C ILE A 84 -12.21 2.13 -13.05
N SER A 85 -13.03 2.10 -14.10
CA SER A 85 -14.32 2.77 -14.10
C SER A 85 -15.36 1.97 -13.31
N ARG A 86 -16.50 2.58 -12.94
CA ARG A 86 -17.64 1.85 -12.35
C ARG A 86 -18.16 0.72 -13.25
N ALA A 87 -17.92 0.79 -14.55
CA ALA A 87 -18.28 -0.24 -15.53
C ALA A 87 -17.16 -1.28 -15.76
N GLY A 88 -16.10 -1.29 -14.92
CA GLY A 88 -15.00 -2.25 -15.01
C GLY A 88 -13.96 -1.96 -16.11
N ARG A 89 -14.00 -0.80 -16.76
CA ARG A 89 -13.03 -0.45 -17.81
C ARG A 89 -11.73 0.07 -17.19
N VAL A 90 -10.59 -0.42 -17.67
CA VAL A 90 -9.27 -0.01 -17.16
C VAL A 90 -8.72 1.19 -17.93
N ASN A 91 -8.29 2.22 -17.21
CA ASN A 91 -7.56 3.36 -17.76
C ASN A 91 -6.07 3.02 -17.90
N LYS A 92 -5.73 2.20 -18.92
CA LYS A 92 -4.36 1.74 -19.16
C LYS A 92 -3.33 2.89 -19.27
N PRO A 93 -3.60 4.00 -19.97
CA PRO A 93 -2.67 5.12 -20.03
C PRO A 93 -2.29 5.68 -18.66
N LEU A 94 -3.25 5.81 -17.75
CA LEU A 94 -3.00 6.28 -16.39
C LEU A 94 -2.07 5.33 -15.63
N VAL A 95 -2.33 4.02 -15.68
CA VAL A 95 -1.49 3.01 -15.00
C VAL A 95 -0.05 3.06 -15.51
N LEU A 96 0.14 3.11 -16.83
CA LEU A 96 1.47 3.17 -17.43
C LEU A 96 2.19 4.48 -17.10
N ALA A 97 1.47 5.60 -17.09
CA ALA A 97 2.04 6.89 -16.70
C ALA A 97 2.51 6.89 -15.23
N LEU A 98 1.70 6.34 -14.32
CA LEU A 98 2.06 6.18 -12.91
C LEU A 98 3.27 5.25 -12.74
N LEU A 99 3.26 4.08 -13.40
CA LEU A 99 4.38 3.13 -13.34
C LEU A 99 5.68 3.76 -13.87
N ASN A 100 5.63 4.43 -15.02
CA ASN A 100 6.78 5.12 -15.58
C ASN A 100 7.27 6.26 -14.67
N ALA A 101 6.38 6.99 -14.01
CA ALA A 101 6.76 8.01 -13.03
C ALA A 101 7.46 7.40 -11.80
N MET A 102 6.92 6.31 -11.25
CA MET A 102 7.53 5.59 -10.12
C MET A 102 8.91 5.03 -10.48
N LEU A 103 9.06 4.39 -11.64
CA LEU A 103 10.33 3.79 -12.08
C LEU A 103 11.40 4.83 -12.46
N ARG A 104 11.03 6.10 -12.66
CA ARG A 104 11.97 7.21 -12.86
C ARG A 104 12.50 7.80 -11.56
N ASN A 105 11.89 7.49 -10.42
CA ASN A 105 12.35 7.88 -9.11
C ASN A 105 13.15 6.71 -8.51
N ASP A 106 14.42 6.91 -8.17
CA ASP A 106 15.30 5.79 -7.76
C ASP A 106 14.80 5.06 -6.50
N VAL A 107 14.29 5.78 -5.51
CA VAL A 107 13.75 5.18 -4.28
C VAL A 107 12.52 4.33 -4.60
N LEU A 108 11.53 4.90 -5.29
CA LEU A 108 10.31 4.17 -5.64
C LEU A 108 10.57 3.03 -6.62
N LYS A 109 11.53 3.18 -7.53
CA LYS A 109 11.95 2.13 -8.46
C LYS A 109 12.44 0.91 -7.68
N GLU A 110 13.35 1.08 -6.73
CA GLU A 110 13.85 -0.04 -5.92
C GLU A 110 12.72 -0.69 -5.10
N GLU A 111 11.85 0.10 -4.47
CA GLU A 111 10.69 -0.42 -3.72
C GLU A 111 9.74 -1.23 -4.62
N VAL A 112 9.37 -0.70 -5.79
CA VAL A 112 8.48 -1.39 -6.74
C VAL A 112 9.12 -2.69 -7.24
N LEU A 113 10.40 -2.67 -7.61
CA LEU A 113 11.10 -3.87 -8.08
C LEU A 113 11.19 -4.93 -6.99
N ASN A 114 11.54 -4.54 -5.76
CA ASN A 114 11.60 -5.44 -4.62
C ASN A 114 10.23 -6.04 -4.30
N TYR A 115 9.17 -5.23 -4.31
CA TYR A 115 7.80 -5.72 -4.12
C TYR A 115 7.41 -6.73 -5.20
N ILE A 116 7.71 -6.43 -6.47
CA ILE A 116 7.39 -7.33 -7.59
C ILE A 116 8.16 -8.64 -7.46
N LEU A 117 9.47 -8.59 -7.18
CA LEU A 117 10.30 -9.79 -7.01
C LEU A 117 9.89 -10.61 -5.80
N LYS A 118 9.48 -9.98 -4.70
CA LYS A 118 9.01 -10.68 -3.49
C LYS A 118 7.71 -11.45 -3.76
N ASN A 119 6.78 -10.86 -4.51
CA ASN A 119 5.41 -11.36 -4.62
C ASN A 119 5.07 -12.06 -5.94
N TYR A 120 5.82 -11.82 -7.03
CA TYR A 120 5.49 -12.31 -8.38
C TYR A 120 6.69 -12.98 -9.08
N LYS A 121 7.68 -13.47 -8.31
CA LYS A 121 8.89 -14.09 -8.87
C LYS A 121 8.58 -15.26 -9.80
N ALA A 122 7.63 -16.11 -9.42
CA ALA A 122 7.32 -17.33 -10.16
C ALA A 122 6.76 -16.98 -11.55
N GLU A 123 5.77 -16.09 -11.59
CA GLU A 123 5.13 -15.60 -12.81
C GLU A 123 6.10 -14.83 -13.71
N LEU A 124 7.00 -14.04 -13.12
CA LEU A 124 8.06 -13.39 -13.88
C LEU A 124 9.04 -14.39 -14.47
N THR A 125 9.44 -15.40 -13.71
CA THR A 125 10.40 -16.43 -14.18
C THR A 125 9.81 -17.23 -15.33
N GLU A 126 8.54 -17.61 -15.25
CA GLU A 126 7.80 -18.29 -16.32
C GLU A 126 7.79 -17.44 -17.59
N ARG A 127 7.31 -16.20 -17.51
CA ARG A 127 7.21 -15.29 -18.67
C ARG A 127 8.56 -14.94 -19.28
N LEU A 128 9.59 -14.75 -18.45
CA LEU A 128 10.95 -14.50 -18.93
C LEU A 128 11.57 -15.76 -19.55
N GLY A 129 11.26 -16.95 -19.03
CA GLY A 129 11.68 -18.22 -19.62
C GLY A 129 11.06 -18.48 -21.00
N GLU A 130 9.85 -17.96 -21.25
CA GLU A 130 9.21 -17.97 -22.57
C GLU A 130 9.79 -16.91 -23.52
N ALA A 131 10.15 -15.74 -22.99
CA ALA A 131 10.57 -14.58 -23.79
C ALA A 131 12.08 -14.56 -24.11
N ILE A 132 12.92 -15.13 -23.24
CA ILE A 132 14.37 -15.17 -23.43
C ILE A 132 14.72 -16.40 -24.26
N PRO A 133 15.21 -16.26 -25.51
CA PRO A 133 15.66 -17.40 -26.27
C PRO A 133 16.74 -18.14 -25.49
N ARG A 134 16.60 -19.46 -25.34
CA ARG A 134 17.64 -20.30 -24.75
C ARG A 134 18.91 -20.11 -25.58
N ILE A 135 19.88 -19.38 -25.04
CA ILE A 135 21.20 -19.29 -25.64
C ILE A 135 21.84 -20.67 -25.47
N GLU A 136 21.76 -21.49 -26.52
CA GLU A 136 22.62 -22.67 -26.63
C GLU A 136 24.05 -22.18 -26.85
N LEU A 137 24.86 -22.22 -25.79
CA LEU A 137 26.30 -22.08 -25.93
C LEU A 137 26.81 -23.36 -26.59
N LYS A 138 27.24 -23.24 -27.85
CA LYS A 138 27.99 -24.29 -28.57
C LYS A 138 29.44 -24.33 -28.11
#